data_AF-A0A2V8YKI7-F1
#
_entry.id   AF-A0A2V8YKI7-F1
#
_cell.length_a   1.000
_cell.length_b   1.000
_cell.length_c   1.000
_cell.angle_alpha   90.00
_cell.angle_beta   90.00
_cell.angle_gamma   90.00
#
_symmetry.space_group_name_H-M   'P 1'
#
loop_
_entity.id
_entity.type
_entity.pdbx_description
1 polymer ?
#
loop_
_entity_poly.entity_id
_entity_poly.type
_entity_poly.pdbx_seq_one_letter_code
_entity_poly.pdbx_strand_id
1 'polypeptide(L)'
;MKRMVGIAFLLLVGIIPARSQSKLSVKWEELTAEDFRAAIQQSKGTCLLPFGILEKHGLHLPLGTDLLNVRYAALHAAEQEFAVVFPE
;
A
#
# COMPACT_ATOMS: atom_id res chain seq x y z
N MET A 1 -3.65 -13.47 -48.43
CA MET A 1 -2.52 -12.98 -47.60
C MET A 1 -2.93 -11.87 -46.63
N LYS A 2 -3.58 -10.78 -47.05
CA LYS A 2 -4.00 -9.68 -46.14
C LYS A 2 -4.95 -10.09 -45.00
N ARG A 3 -5.87 -11.03 -45.25
CA ARG A 3 -6.78 -11.59 -44.23
C ARG A 3 -6.09 -12.49 -43.19
N MET A 4 -5.01 -13.18 -43.59
CA MET A 4 -4.25 -14.05 -42.68
C MET A 4 -3.36 -13.25 -41.72
N VAL A 5 -2.85 -12.09 -42.16
CA VAL A 5 -2.10 -11.15 -41.32
C VAL A 5 -2.99 -10.55 -40.23
N GLY A 6 -4.24 -10.20 -40.55
CA GLY A 6 -5.20 -9.67 -39.57
C GLY A 6 -5.59 -10.67 -38.48
N ILE A 7 -5.73 -11.96 -38.83
CA ILE A 7 -6.04 -13.04 -37.87
C ILE A 7 -4.84 -13.34 -36.98
N ALA A 8 -3.62 -13.35 -37.53
CA ALA A 8 -2.39 -13.52 -36.74
C ALA A 8 -2.16 -12.37 -35.74
N PHE A 9 -2.52 -11.14 -36.12
CA PHE A 9 -2.41 -9.98 -35.23
C PHE A 9 -3.44 -10.02 -34.07
N LEU A 10 -4.66 -10.50 -34.33
CA LEU A 10 -5.69 -10.67 -33.28
C LEU A 10 -5.32 -11.76 -32.26
N LEU A 11 -4.66 -12.84 -32.71
CA LEU A 11 -4.21 -13.92 -31.84
C LEU A 11 -3.01 -13.53 -30.95
N LEU A 12 -2.18 -12.58 -31.38
CA LEU A 12 -1.02 -12.13 -30.59
C LEU A 12 -1.42 -11.29 -29.36
N VAL A 13 -2.56 -10.59 -29.40
CA VAL A 13 -3.05 -9.73 -28.30
C VAL A 13 -3.71 -10.55 -27.18
N GLY A 14 -4.18 -11.76 -27.47
CA GLY A 14 -4.93 -12.60 -26.52
C GLY A 14 -4.09 -13.35 -25.48
N ILE A 15 -2.75 -13.27 -25.53
CA ILE A 15 -1.84 -14.02 -24.63
C ILE A 15 -1.17 -13.11 -23.59
N ILE A 16 -1.63 -11.87 -23.42
CA ILE A 16 -1.12 -11.02 -22.33
C ILE A 16 -1.69 -11.60 -21.01
N PRO A 17 -0.87 -12.14 -20.11
CA PRO A 17 -1.37 -12.56 -18.81
C PRO A 17 -1.90 -11.30 -18.11
N ALA A 18 -3.20 -11.27 -17.82
CA ALA A 18 -3.79 -10.26 -16.97
C ALA A 18 -3.20 -10.44 -15.56
N ARG A 19 -2.12 -9.72 -15.26
CA ARG A 19 -1.66 -9.59 -13.88
C ARG A 19 -2.69 -8.75 -13.16
N SER A 20 -3.52 -9.41 -12.34
CA SER A 20 -4.25 -8.72 -11.28
C SER A 20 -3.21 -8.17 -10.32
N GLN A 21 -2.80 -6.92 -10.51
CA GLN A 21 -1.89 -6.26 -9.59
C GLN A 21 -2.69 -5.81 -8.38
N SER A 22 -2.73 -6.64 -7.34
CA SER A 22 -3.23 -6.22 -6.03
C SER A 22 -2.40 -5.03 -5.55
N LYS A 23 -3.08 -3.96 -5.11
CA LYS A 23 -2.41 -2.82 -4.46
C LYS A 23 -1.64 -3.35 -3.25
N LEU A 24 -0.36 -2.99 -3.14
CA LEU A 24 0.44 -3.31 -1.95
C LEU A 24 -0.20 -2.66 -0.72
N SER A 25 -0.21 -3.39 0.40
CA SER A 25 -0.59 -2.76 1.67
C SER A 25 0.42 -1.67 2.03
N VAL A 26 -0.07 -0.62 2.68
CA VAL A 26 0.79 0.39 3.29
C VAL A 26 1.34 -0.08 4.64
N LYS A 27 0.73 -1.11 5.26
CA LYS A 27 1.15 -1.66 6.55
C LYS A 27 2.24 -2.69 6.37
N TRP A 28 3.36 -2.50 7.06
CA TRP A 28 4.52 -3.38 6.96
C TRP A 28 4.17 -4.84 7.28
N GLU A 29 3.42 -5.08 8.34
CA GLU A 29 3.07 -6.40 8.88
C GLU A 29 2.10 -7.20 8.00
N GLU A 30 1.48 -6.56 7.00
CA GLU A 30 0.60 -7.22 6.01
C GLU A 30 1.35 -7.62 4.73
N LEU A 31 2.62 -7.24 4.58
CA LEU A 31 3.43 -7.53 3.40
C LEU A 31 4.14 -8.88 3.54
N THR A 32 4.12 -9.68 2.47
CA THR A 32 5.06 -10.81 2.36
C THR A 32 6.49 -10.30 2.18
N ALA A 33 7.50 -11.15 2.34
CA ALA A 33 8.90 -10.77 2.12
C ALA A 33 9.17 -10.27 0.68
N GLU A 34 8.44 -10.79 -0.31
CA GLU A 34 8.53 -10.32 -1.69
C GLU A 34 7.86 -8.95 -1.85
N ASP A 35 6.65 -8.80 -1.34
CA ASP A 35 5.89 -7.55 -1.36
C ASP A 35 6.62 -6.43 -0.64
N PHE A 36 7.29 -6.73 0.47
CA PHE A 36 8.07 -5.77 1.23
C PHE A 36 9.22 -5.18 0.42
N ARG A 37 9.90 -5.99 -0.39
CA ARG A 37 10.94 -5.50 -1.31
C ARG A 37 10.34 -4.55 -2.36
N ALA A 38 9.19 -4.89 -2.91
CA ALA A 38 8.48 -4.03 -3.86
C ALA A 38 8.00 -2.73 -3.21
N ALA A 39 7.51 -2.79 -1.97
CA ALA A 39 7.04 -1.66 -1.19
C ALA A 39 8.16 -0.66 -0.90
N ILE A 40 9.36 -1.12 -0.52
CA ILE A 40 10.53 -0.24 -0.33
C ILE A 40 10.86 0.53 -1.62
N GLN A 41 10.79 -0.13 -2.77
CA GLN A 41 11.05 0.52 -4.07
C GLN A 41 9.95 1.54 -4.40
N GLN A 42 8.68 1.18 -4.20
CA GLN A 42 7.55 2.06 -4.46
C GLN A 42 7.54 3.29 -3.54
N SER A 43 7.90 3.12 -2.26
CA SER A 43 8.01 4.22 -1.30
C SER A 43 9.28 5.05 -1.44
N LYS A 44 10.18 4.68 -2.36
CA LYS A 44 11.51 5.29 -2.54
C LYS A 44 12.32 5.29 -1.24
N GLY A 45 12.17 4.23 -0.44
CA GLY A 45 12.81 4.10 0.88
C GLY A 45 12.18 4.94 1.99
N THR A 46 11.05 5.61 1.74
CA THR A 46 10.34 6.38 2.76
C THR A 46 9.52 5.46 3.65
N CYS A 47 9.54 5.75 4.95
CA CYS A 47 8.72 5.06 5.92
C CYS A 47 8.14 6.03 6.96
N LEU A 48 6.94 5.72 7.43
CA LEU A 48 6.26 6.44 8.50
C LEU A 48 6.30 5.61 9.79
N LEU A 49 6.64 6.27 10.89
CA LEU A 49 6.50 5.73 12.25
C LEU A 49 5.46 6.59 12.98
N PRO A 50 4.19 6.16 13.04
CA PRO A 50 3.18 6.83 13.85
C PRO A 50 3.54 6.67 15.32
N PHE A 51 3.62 7.78 16.06
CA PHE A 51 3.96 7.77 17.48
C PHE A 51 3.10 8.77 18.25
N GLY A 52 2.60 8.35 19.40
CA GLY A 52 1.71 9.16 20.24
C GLY A 52 2.08 9.07 21.72
N ILE A 53 1.24 9.66 22.55
CA ILE A 53 1.42 9.73 24.00
C ILE A 53 0.31 8.93 24.68
N LEU A 54 0.61 8.35 25.85
CA LEU A 54 -0.40 7.85 26.78
C LEU A 54 -0.65 8.91 27.84
N GLU A 55 -1.74 9.64 27.71
CA GLU A 55 -2.08 10.74 28.61
C GLU A 55 -3.59 10.91 28.81
N LYS A 56 -3.95 11.73 29.80
CA LYS A 56 -5.35 11.99 30.12
C LYS A 56 -5.97 12.98 29.12
N HIS A 57 -7.03 12.57 28.43
CA HIS A 57 -7.86 13.44 27.59
C HIS A 57 -9.26 13.68 28.21
N GLY A 58 -9.29 14.09 29.48
CA GLY A 58 -10.55 14.30 30.23
C GLY A 58 -11.23 12.98 30.62
N LEU A 59 -12.53 13.04 30.96
CA LEU A 59 -13.30 11.86 31.41
C LEU A 59 -13.94 11.05 30.27
N HIS A 60 -13.89 11.55 29.04
CA HIS A 60 -14.70 11.05 27.93
C HIS A 60 -13.88 10.44 26.78
N LEU A 61 -12.55 10.63 26.77
CA LEU A 61 -11.67 10.10 25.72
C LEU A 61 -10.69 9.06 26.26
N PRO A 62 -10.25 8.11 25.41
CA PRO A 62 -9.21 7.15 25.75
C PRO A 62 -7.86 7.80 26.08
N LEU A 63 -7.00 7.08 26.82
CA LEU A 63 -5.64 7.56 27.13
C LEU A 63 -4.70 7.60 25.91
N GLY A 64 -5.01 6.83 24.87
CA GLY A 64 -4.18 6.70 23.67
C GLY A 64 -4.68 7.53 22.49
N THR A 65 -5.49 8.56 22.72
CA THR A 65 -6.10 9.37 21.64
C THR A 65 -5.06 9.87 20.64
N ASP A 66 -3.90 10.31 21.11
CA ASP A 66 -2.81 10.76 20.24
C ASP A 66 -2.33 9.67 19.27
N LEU A 67 -2.08 8.46 19.78
CA LEU A 67 -1.65 7.33 18.95
C LEU A 67 -2.74 6.89 17.96
N LEU A 68 -4.00 6.87 18.41
CA LEU A 68 -5.13 6.50 17.56
C LEU A 68 -5.28 7.49 16.38
N ASN A 69 -5.18 8.79 16.66
CA ASN A 69 -5.31 9.83 15.64
C ASN A 69 -4.15 9.83 14.66
N VAL A 70 -2.90 9.81 15.15
CA VAL A 70 -1.73 9.84 14.26
C VAL A 70 -1.65 8.59 13.38
N ARG A 71 -2.03 7.42 13.90
CA ARG A 71 -2.13 6.19 13.11
C ARG A 71 -3.17 6.30 12.02
N TYR A 72 -4.36 6.80 12.34
CA TYR A 72 -5.41 7.03 11.34
C TYR A 72 -4.89 7.94 10.22
N ALA A 73 -4.29 9.08 10.58
CA ALA A 73 -3.77 10.04 9.61
C ALA A 73 -2.63 9.44 8.75
N ALA A 74 -1.68 8.74 9.37
CA ALA A 74 -0.55 8.13 8.67
C ALA A 74 -0.98 7.08 7.64
N LEU A 75 -1.90 6.18 8.01
CA LEU A 75 -2.42 5.16 7.10
C LEU A 75 -3.16 5.79 5.91
N HIS A 76 -4.04 6.76 6.15
CA HIS A 76 -4.80 7.40 5.07
C HIS A 76 -3.91 8.27 4.18
N ALA A 77 -2.88 8.92 4.74
CA ALA A 77 -1.88 9.64 3.95
C ALA A 77 -1.06 8.67 3.08
N ALA A 78 -0.62 7.55 3.64
CA ALA A 78 0.14 6.51 2.92
C ALA A 78 -0.69 5.86 1.79
N GLU A 79 -2.02 5.81 1.92
CA GLU A 79 -2.89 5.34 0.84
C GLU A 79 -2.96 6.28 -0.36
N GLN A 80 -2.74 7.59 -0.13
CA GLN A 80 -2.74 8.66 -1.15
C GLN A 80 -1.35 8.82 -1.78
N GLU A 81 -0.30 8.89 -0.96
CA GLU A 81 1.11 8.92 -1.39
C GLU A 81 1.82 7.73 -0.73
N PHE A 82 2.21 6.76 -1.54
CA PHE A 82 2.65 5.46 -1.03
C PHE A 82 3.90 5.59 -0.14
N ALA A 83 3.71 5.25 1.13
CA ALA A 83 4.78 5.04 2.10
C ALA A 83 4.50 3.74 2.85
N VAL A 84 5.56 3.08 3.32
CA VAL A 84 5.40 1.97 4.25
C VAL A 84 5.17 2.56 5.63
N VAL A 85 4.23 2.00 6.39
CA VAL A 85 3.95 2.36 7.78
C VAL A 85 4.49 1.25 8.66
N PHE A 86 5.33 1.59 9.63
CA PHE A 86 5.91 0.61 10.55
C PHE A 86 4.83 -0.12 11.36
N PRO A 87 5.15 -1.35 11.83
CA PRO A 87 4.25 -2.11 12.70
C PRO A 87 3.95 -1.38 14.01
N GLU A 88 2.86 -1.82 14.63
CA GLU A 88 2.34 -1.33 15.92
C GLU A 88 2.82 -2.15 17.12
#